data_AF-A0AAD3DVD1-F1
#
_entry.id   AF-A0AAD3DVD1-F1
#
_cell.length_a   1.000
_cell.length_b   1.000
_cell.length_c   1.000
_cell.angle_alpha   90.00
_cell.angle_beta   90.00
_cell.angle_gamma   90.00
#
_symmetry.space_group_name_H-M   'P 1'
#
loop_
_entity.id
_entity.type
_entity.pdbx_description
1 polymer ?
#
loop_
_entity_poly.entity_id
_entity_poly.type
_entity_poly.pdbx_seq_one_letter_code
_entity_poly.pdbx_strand_id
1 'polypeptide(L)'
;MAPLRWLSLATLCCLVASALSASAVPDLAEVVKLKLRLPKTSPVHRTFGRDLLESTVSMCLWSSSYTLDSCDLNLDYITSLGTPSTNSQKLLAYVAALNNRCSNYTSSSSCTATPSEYCAWDSTFKECSVGPSFLKQGWLQNVLYCSGSRADIVMTCVALNQTSCGSNSNCVWQNTTQLAQNTIGTSLMNSLAEYAGHTVSSSSSVCAASWATNTTYLTTLASKIAKAETSASAFSVIFTDLFGDCSALTTFKSAVTTCSNKTTQATCDAQLACSWTNECDLAEDFVMDLLLDSSDPWVAKYTEQSLRCAAQTTSSACKGLATTTVDTTKYSSYLTLTPFSGAGMMSASSLLISLMAGLVCLWGMLL
;
A
#
# COMPACT_ATOMS: atom_id res chain seq x y z
N MET A 1 56.15 -41.21 -12.43
CA MET A 1 56.74 -39.86 -12.53
C MET A 1 56.19 -39.20 -13.78
N ALA A 2 55.20 -38.31 -13.62
CA ALA A 2 54.67 -37.45 -14.66
C ALA A 2 54.24 -36.13 -13.97
N PRO A 3 54.54 -34.95 -14.54
CA PRO A 3 54.43 -33.69 -13.82
C PRO A 3 53.00 -33.14 -13.88
N LEU A 4 52.41 -32.91 -12.70
CA LEU A 4 51.43 -31.84 -12.52
C LEU A 4 52.19 -30.51 -12.63
N ARG A 5 51.65 -29.54 -13.38
CA ARG A 5 51.60 -28.10 -13.00
C ARG A 5 51.00 -27.25 -14.14
N TRP A 6 50.31 -26.18 -13.70
CA TRP A 6 49.82 -25.03 -14.46
C TRP A 6 48.41 -25.13 -15.07
N LEU A 7 47.40 -25.45 -14.24
CA LEU A 7 46.12 -24.76 -14.36
C LEU A 7 46.27 -23.38 -13.70
N SER A 8 46.10 -22.34 -14.50
CA SER A 8 46.28 -20.92 -14.18
C SER A 8 45.40 -20.43 -13.03
N LEU A 9 46.00 -19.67 -12.09
CA LEU A 9 45.30 -18.86 -11.08
C LEU A 9 44.22 -17.93 -11.69
N ALA A 10 44.32 -17.60 -12.98
CA ALA A 10 43.32 -16.81 -13.70
C ALA A 10 41.97 -17.54 -13.87
N THR A 11 41.97 -18.87 -13.98
CA THR A 11 40.73 -19.67 -14.12
C THR A 11 40.00 -19.82 -12.79
N LEU A 12 40.74 -19.80 -11.67
CA LEU A 12 40.17 -19.81 -10.32
C LEU A 12 39.56 -18.45 -9.94
N CYS A 13 40.15 -17.32 -10.38
CA CYS A 13 39.54 -15.99 -10.21
C CYS A 13 38.26 -15.81 -11.04
N CYS A 14 38.17 -16.36 -12.25
CA CYS A 14 36.94 -16.32 -13.05
C CYS A 14 35.83 -17.24 -12.50
N LEU A 15 36.18 -18.35 -11.84
CA LEU A 15 35.22 -19.24 -11.18
C LEU A 15 34.73 -18.68 -9.84
N VAL A 16 35.57 -17.94 -9.10
CA VAL A 16 35.14 -17.25 -7.87
C VAL A 16 34.32 -15.99 -8.21
N ALA A 17 34.64 -15.25 -9.27
CA ALA A 17 33.82 -14.13 -9.72
C ALA A 17 32.44 -14.55 -10.25
N SER A 18 32.32 -15.73 -10.87
CA SER A 18 31.03 -16.29 -11.33
C SER A 18 30.24 -16.98 -10.21
N ALA A 19 30.91 -17.48 -9.16
CA ALA A 19 30.24 -17.99 -7.95
C ALA A 19 29.74 -16.86 -7.02
N LEU A 20 30.43 -15.71 -6.95
CA LEU A 20 29.94 -14.52 -6.24
C LEU A 20 28.79 -13.79 -6.97
N SER A 21 28.59 -14.04 -8.27
CA SER A 21 27.43 -13.52 -9.00
C SER A 21 26.15 -14.35 -8.84
N ALA A 22 26.17 -15.47 -8.09
CA ALA A 22 25.08 -16.44 -8.12
C ALA A 22 24.52 -16.94 -6.77
N SER A 23 25.08 -16.66 -5.58
CA SER A 23 24.57 -17.39 -4.39
C SER A 23 24.72 -16.79 -2.98
N ALA A 24 24.73 -15.48 -2.76
CA ALA A 24 24.72 -14.99 -1.36
C ALA A 24 24.04 -13.63 -1.10
N VAL A 25 23.58 -12.91 -2.12
CA VAL A 25 22.70 -11.76 -1.89
C VAL A 25 21.27 -12.32 -1.97
N PRO A 26 20.49 -12.32 -0.87
CA PRO A 26 19.04 -12.47 -0.96
C PRO A 26 18.55 -11.63 -2.11
N ASP A 27 17.72 -12.21 -2.98
CA ASP A 27 17.19 -11.51 -4.15
C ASP A 27 16.74 -10.12 -3.68
N LEU A 28 17.37 -9.05 -4.17
CA LEU A 28 17.11 -7.67 -3.73
C LEU A 28 15.60 -7.39 -3.80
N ALA A 29 14.92 -8.00 -4.77
CA ALA A 29 13.49 -7.92 -4.85
C ALA A 29 12.76 -8.72 -3.77
N GLU A 30 13.26 -9.87 -3.32
CA GLU A 30 12.73 -10.57 -2.14
C GLU A 30 12.96 -9.76 -0.86
N VAL A 31 14.12 -9.12 -0.64
CA VAL A 31 14.32 -8.24 0.52
C VAL A 31 13.32 -7.08 0.51
N VAL A 32 13.12 -6.48 -0.67
CA VAL A 32 12.13 -5.43 -0.86
C VAL A 32 10.71 -5.97 -0.68
N LYS A 33 10.32 -7.09 -1.29
CA LYS A 33 8.99 -7.71 -1.15
C LYS A 33 8.69 -8.20 0.26
N LEU A 34 9.68 -8.76 0.95
CA LEU A 34 9.51 -9.31 2.29
C LEU A 34 9.33 -8.19 3.31
N LYS A 35 10.00 -7.05 3.12
CA LYS A 35 9.85 -5.85 3.98
C LYS A 35 8.75 -4.90 3.54
N LEU A 36 8.35 -4.98 2.29
CA LEU A 36 7.19 -4.31 1.72
C LEU A 36 6.05 -5.30 1.50
N ARG A 37 5.92 -6.36 2.32
CA ARG A 37 4.84 -7.35 2.14
C ARG A 37 3.52 -6.62 2.02
N LEU A 38 2.97 -6.68 0.82
CA LEU A 38 1.74 -6.00 0.48
C LEU A 38 0.57 -6.74 1.09
N PRO A 39 -0.54 -6.03 1.37
CA PRO A 39 -1.78 -6.63 1.80
C PRO A 39 -2.14 -7.79 0.89
N LYS A 40 -2.19 -9.01 1.43
CA LYS A 40 -2.77 -10.16 0.75
C LYS A 40 -4.28 -10.00 0.81
N THR A 41 -4.84 -9.02 0.09
CA THR A 41 -6.29 -8.76 0.04
C THR A 41 -6.92 -8.90 1.42
N SER A 42 -6.62 -7.95 2.30
CA SER A 42 -7.11 -7.96 3.68
C SER A 42 -8.61 -8.29 3.70
N PRO A 43 -9.06 -9.20 4.57
CA PRO A 43 -10.49 -9.42 4.78
C PRO A 43 -11.21 -8.15 5.26
N VAL A 44 -10.49 -7.11 5.70
CA VAL A 44 -11.05 -5.80 6.10
C VAL A 44 -11.61 -4.99 4.91
N HIS A 45 -11.37 -5.42 3.67
CA HIS A 45 -12.03 -4.85 2.47
C HIS A 45 -13.23 -5.70 1.98
N ARG A 46 -13.60 -6.79 2.68
CA ARG A 46 -14.47 -7.84 2.14
C ARG A 46 -15.96 -7.73 2.42
N THR A 47 -16.48 -6.62 2.94
CA THR A 47 -17.94 -6.48 2.98
C THR A 47 -18.38 -5.04 3.09
N PHE A 48 -18.35 -4.35 1.95
CA PHE A 48 -19.20 -3.19 1.74
C PHE A 48 -20.52 -3.66 1.13
N GLY A 49 -21.27 -4.47 1.88
CA GLY A 49 -22.65 -4.74 1.52
C GLY A 49 -23.43 -3.42 1.52
N ARG A 50 -24.37 -3.26 0.60
CA ARG A 50 -25.26 -2.09 0.56
C ARG A 50 -26.69 -2.60 0.64
N ASP A 51 -27.46 -2.06 1.58
CA ASP A 51 -28.91 -2.06 1.44
C ASP A 51 -29.28 -1.03 0.35
N LEU A 52 -30.38 -1.24 -0.39
CA LEU A 52 -30.81 -0.39 -1.50
C LEU A 52 -30.82 1.11 -1.14
N LEU A 53 -30.48 1.98 -2.11
CA LEU A 53 -30.30 3.44 -1.95
C LEU A 53 -31.56 4.12 -1.42
N GLU A 54 -31.70 4.20 -0.11
CA GLU A 54 -32.66 5.05 0.57
C GLU A 54 -31.97 6.36 0.98
N SER A 55 -32.70 7.48 1.01
CA SER A 55 -32.16 8.78 1.44
C SER A 55 -31.73 8.80 2.91
N THR A 56 -32.11 7.77 3.67
CA THR A 56 -31.72 7.53 5.05
C THR A 56 -31.34 6.07 5.16
N VAL A 57 -30.09 5.79 5.54
CA VAL A 57 -29.58 4.43 5.71
C VAL A 57 -29.13 4.22 7.15
N SER A 58 -29.08 2.98 7.61
CA SER A 58 -28.40 2.68 8.88
C SER A 58 -26.93 3.09 8.76
N MET A 59 -26.42 3.77 9.80
CA MET A 59 -25.02 4.15 9.87
C MET A 59 -24.11 2.92 9.86
N CYS A 60 -24.59 1.78 10.36
CA CYS A 60 -23.84 0.53 10.38
C CYS A 60 -24.49 -0.52 9.48
N LEU A 61 -23.67 -1.38 8.91
CA LEU A 61 -24.09 -2.49 8.07
C LEU A 61 -23.68 -3.81 8.70
N TRP A 62 -24.64 -4.74 8.79
CA TRP A 62 -24.33 -6.11 9.19
C TRP A 62 -23.84 -6.89 7.99
N SER A 63 -22.62 -7.40 8.10
CA SER A 63 -22.00 -8.30 7.14
C SER A 63 -22.09 -9.72 7.66
N SER A 64 -22.91 -10.56 7.04
CA SER A 64 -22.89 -12.01 7.24
C SER A 64 -22.10 -12.66 6.10
N SER A 65 -20.81 -12.92 6.33
CA SER A 65 -19.97 -13.67 5.39
C SER A 65 -19.83 -15.13 5.83
N TYR A 66 -19.36 -16.01 4.95
CA TYR A 66 -19.13 -17.43 5.27
C TYR A 66 -18.15 -17.66 6.44
N THR A 67 -17.34 -16.64 6.79
CA THR A 67 -16.25 -16.80 7.76
C THR A 67 -16.41 -15.94 9.01
N LEU A 68 -17.09 -14.79 8.94
CA LEU A 68 -17.37 -13.94 10.10
C LEU A 68 -18.65 -13.13 9.90
N ASP A 69 -19.42 -13.05 10.99
CA ASP A 69 -20.46 -12.06 11.21
C ASP A 69 -19.82 -10.80 11.82
N SER A 70 -19.96 -9.66 11.16
CA SER A 70 -19.41 -8.38 11.61
C SER A 70 -20.41 -7.23 11.43
N CYS A 71 -20.26 -6.20 12.26
CA CYS A 71 -20.98 -4.94 12.11
C CYS A 71 -19.99 -3.82 11.75
N ASP A 72 -20.10 -3.31 10.53
CA ASP A 72 -19.15 -2.37 9.97
C ASP A 72 -19.81 -1.02 9.70
N LEU A 73 -19.02 0.05 9.62
CA LEU A 73 -19.55 1.36 9.27
C LEU A 73 -19.98 1.38 7.80
N ASN A 74 -21.20 1.84 7.54
CA ASN A 74 -21.63 2.10 6.17
C ASN A 74 -20.86 3.30 5.61
N LEU A 75 -20.07 3.08 4.55
CA LEU A 75 -19.27 4.14 3.90
C LEU A 75 -20.11 5.30 3.36
N ASP A 76 -21.41 5.10 3.12
CA ASP A 76 -22.33 6.18 2.74
C ASP A 76 -22.40 7.28 3.82
N TYR A 77 -22.06 6.97 5.08
CA TYR A 77 -21.90 7.93 6.18
C TYR A 77 -20.97 9.11 5.81
N ILE A 78 -19.94 8.87 5.00
CA ILE A 78 -19.00 9.93 4.59
C ILE A 78 -19.70 11.08 3.85
N THR A 79 -20.80 10.82 3.15
CA THR A 79 -21.57 11.87 2.46
C THR A 79 -22.23 12.85 3.44
N SER A 80 -22.46 12.44 4.68
CA SER A 80 -23.05 13.26 5.75
C SER A 80 -22.05 14.23 6.40
N LEU A 81 -20.74 14.01 6.22
CA LEU A 81 -19.69 14.75 6.93
C LEU A 81 -19.42 16.18 6.39
N GLY A 82 -20.07 16.55 5.28
CA GLY A 82 -20.00 17.90 4.69
C GLY A 82 -19.30 17.93 3.34
N THR A 83 -18.45 18.94 3.12
CA THR A 83 -17.61 19.09 1.92
C THR A 83 -16.14 18.89 2.31
N PRO A 84 -15.38 18.03 1.62
CA PRO A 84 -14.01 17.72 2.00
C PRO A 84 -13.08 18.90 1.70
N SER A 85 -12.26 19.26 2.69
CA SER A 85 -11.36 20.43 2.65
C SER A 85 -9.88 20.09 2.87
N THR A 86 -9.57 18.89 3.40
CA THR A 86 -8.19 18.39 3.61
C THR A 86 -7.91 17.18 2.70
N ASN A 87 -6.64 16.75 2.60
CA ASN A 87 -6.30 15.54 1.83
C ASN A 87 -6.97 14.28 2.40
N SER A 88 -7.00 14.11 3.72
CA SER A 88 -7.61 12.95 4.35
C SER A 88 -9.13 12.92 4.16
N GLN A 89 -9.79 14.08 4.24
CA GLN A 89 -11.23 14.21 3.93
C GLN A 89 -11.53 13.87 2.47
N LYS A 90 -10.71 14.38 1.55
CA LYS A 90 -10.86 14.10 0.12
C LYS A 90 -10.61 12.63 -0.20
N LEU A 91 -9.65 11.99 0.45
CA LEU A 91 -9.38 10.57 0.26
C LEU A 91 -10.55 9.72 0.78
N LEU A 92 -11.05 9.99 1.99
CA LEU A 92 -12.23 9.31 2.53
C LEU A 92 -13.45 9.48 1.60
N ALA A 93 -13.70 10.70 1.13
CA ALA A 93 -14.76 11.00 0.16
C ALA A 93 -14.58 10.22 -1.14
N TYR A 94 -13.37 10.21 -1.70
CA TYR A 94 -13.04 9.48 -2.92
C TYR A 94 -13.26 7.98 -2.76
N VAL A 95 -12.78 7.37 -1.67
CA VAL A 95 -12.95 5.93 -1.39
C VAL A 95 -14.42 5.57 -1.22
N ALA A 96 -15.19 6.37 -0.47
CA ALA A 96 -16.63 6.14 -0.33
C ALA A 96 -17.36 6.20 -1.68
N ALA A 97 -17.01 7.17 -2.53
CA ALA A 97 -17.61 7.30 -3.86
C ALA A 97 -17.20 6.18 -4.82
N LEU A 98 -15.96 5.72 -4.72
CA LEU A 98 -15.47 4.59 -5.50
C LEU A 98 -16.17 3.30 -5.09
N ASN A 99 -16.34 3.08 -3.78
CA ASN A 99 -17.08 1.96 -3.25
C ASN A 99 -18.55 1.99 -3.70
N ASN A 100 -19.19 3.16 -3.67
CA ASN A 100 -20.54 3.32 -4.20
C ASN A 100 -20.61 2.98 -5.70
N ARG A 101 -19.63 3.44 -6.49
CA ARG A 101 -19.56 3.11 -7.93
C ARG A 101 -19.38 1.61 -8.16
N CYS A 102 -18.41 0.98 -7.51
CA CYS A 102 -18.12 -0.44 -7.72
C CYS A 102 -19.28 -1.34 -7.27
N SER A 103 -19.89 -1.05 -6.12
CA SER A 103 -21.05 -1.81 -5.63
C SER A 103 -22.30 -1.72 -6.52
N ASN A 104 -22.39 -0.74 -7.44
CA ASN A 104 -23.46 -0.68 -8.44
C ASN A 104 -23.27 -1.69 -9.59
N TYR A 105 -22.10 -2.31 -9.73
CA TYR A 105 -21.85 -3.34 -10.73
C TYR A 105 -22.25 -4.72 -10.20
N THR A 106 -23.31 -5.27 -10.78
CA THR A 106 -23.91 -6.55 -10.34
C THR A 106 -23.40 -7.77 -11.10
N SER A 107 -22.46 -7.58 -12.04
CA SER A 107 -21.89 -8.67 -12.84
C SER A 107 -20.39 -8.51 -13.03
N SER A 108 -19.69 -9.63 -13.20
CA SER A 108 -18.25 -9.62 -13.53
C SER A 108 -17.94 -8.79 -14.78
N SER A 109 -18.81 -8.86 -15.80
CA SER A 109 -18.63 -8.10 -17.04
C SER A 109 -18.76 -6.60 -16.83
N SER A 110 -19.74 -6.13 -16.05
CA SER A 110 -19.91 -4.70 -15.77
C SER A 110 -18.82 -4.17 -14.84
N CYS A 111 -18.42 -4.97 -13.85
CA CYS A 111 -17.37 -4.62 -12.89
C CYS A 111 -16.00 -4.42 -13.54
N THR A 112 -15.67 -5.22 -14.55
CA THR A 112 -14.35 -5.21 -15.22
C THR A 112 -14.34 -4.45 -16.54
N ALA A 113 -15.51 -3.96 -17.01
CA ALA A 113 -15.64 -3.25 -18.28
C ALA A 113 -14.83 -1.94 -18.33
N THR A 114 -14.62 -1.30 -17.17
CA THR A 114 -13.96 0.00 -17.09
C THR A 114 -12.75 -0.05 -16.16
N PRO A 115 -11.57 -0.50 -16.63
CA PRO A 115 -10.36 -0.60 -15.80
C PRO A 115 -9.95 0.70 -15.10
N SER A 116 -10.29 1.87 -15.68
CA SER A 116 -10.03 3.18 -15.09
C SER A 116 -10.88 3.51 -13.86
N GLU A 117 -11.85 2.67 -13.52
CA GLU A 117 -12.72 2.82 -12.35
C GLU A 117 -12.27 1.99 -11.15
N TYR A 118 -11.13 1.30 -11.26
CA TYR A 118 -10.48 0.60 -10.16
C TYR A 118 -11.39 -0.37 -9.40
N CYS A 119 -12.41 -0.91 -10.06
CA CYS A 119 -13.27 -1.93 -9.49
C CYS A 119 -12.72 -3.33 -9.80
N ALA A 120 -12.91 -4.26 -8.87
CA ALA A 120 -12.50 -5.65 -9.01
C ALA A 120 -13.66 -6.58 -8.67
N TRP A 121 -13.81 -7.64 -9.46
CA TRP A 121 -14.84 -8.65 -9.25
C TRP A 121 -14.33 -9.75 -8.32
N ASP A 122 -14.98 -9.93 -7.17
CA ASP A 122 -14.72 -11.08 -6.31
C ASP A 122 -15.55 -12.28 -6.80
N SER A 123 -14.87 -13.26 -7.38
CA SER A 123 -15.53 -14.47 -7.89
C SER A 123 -16.08 -15.39 -6.80
N THR A 124 -15.61 -15.27 -5.56
CA THR A 124 -16.04 -16.03 -4.39
C THR A 124 -17.36 -15.46 -3.86
N PHE A 125 -17.42 -14.15 -3.65
CA PHE A 125 -18.62 -13.49 -3.10
C PHE A 125 -19.61 -13.04 -4.18
N LYS A 126 -19.24 -13.13 -5.46
CA LYS A 126 -20.06 -12.67 -6.61
C LYS A 126 -20.44 -11.20 -6.50
N GLU A 127 -19.51 -10.38 -6.06
CA GLU A 127 -19.70 -8.95 -5.87
C GLU A 127 -18.59 -8.15 -6.53
N CYS A 128 -18.88 -6.87 -6.79
CA CYS A 128 -17.90 -5.92 -7.28
C CYS A 128 -17.53 -4.94 -6.17
N SER A 129 -16.23 -4.82 -5.91
CA SER A 129 -15.69 -3.97 -4.85
C SER A 129 -14.56 -3.10 -5.38
N VAL A 130 -14.03 -2.22 -4.53
CA VAL A 130 -12.85 -1.43 -4.85
C VAL A 130 -11.65 -2.37 -4.96
N GLY A 131 -10.98 -2.35 -6.11
CA GLY A 131 -9.79 -3.12 -6.38
C GLY A 131 -8.55 -2.58 -5.66
N PRO A 132 -7.49 -3.39 -5.52
CA PRO A 132 -6.28 -3.03 -4.76
C PRO A 132 -5.52 -1.82 -5.35
N SER A 133 -5.73 -1.51 -6.63
CA SER A 133 -5.04 -0.43 -7.36
C SER A 133 -5.72 0.94 -7.26
N PHE A 134 -6.66 1.14 -6.33
CA PHE A 134 -7.50 2.34 -6.32
C PHE A 134 -6.77 3.64 -5.98
N LEU A 135 -5.64 3.53 -5.26
CA LEU A 135 -4.80 4.66 -4.89
C LEU A 135 -3.97 5.12 -6.09
N LYS A 136 -4.43 6.20 -6.73
CA LYS A 136 -3.69 6.88 -7.79
C LYS A 136 -2.34 7.40 -7.29
N GLN A 137 -1.35 7.48 -8.18
CA GLN A 137 -0.02 8.02 -7.92
C GLN A 137 -0.04 9.33 -7.10
N GLY A 138 -0.95 10.25 -7.41
CA GLY A 138 -1.07 11.52 -6.70
C GLY A 138 -1.34 11.40 -5.20
N TRP A 139 -2.04 10.35 -4.75
CA TRP A 139 -2.27 10.10 -3.32
C TRP A 139 -1.01 9.59 -2.63
N LEU A 140 -0.19 8.82 -3.33
CA LEU A 140 1.00 8.16 -2.78
C LEU A 140 2.25 9.04 -2.83
N GLN A 141 2.32 9.98 -3.78
CA GLN A 141 3.46 10.88 -3.92
C GLN A 141 3.57 11.83 -2.72
N ASN A 142 4.79 11.97 -2.20
CA ASN A 142 5.14 12.63 -0.95
C ASN A 142 4.53 12.00 0.31
N VAL A 143 4.06 10.75 0.24
CA VAL A 143 3.63 9.97 1.40
C VAL A 143 4.42 8.66 1.47
N LEU A 144 4.50 7.95 0.35
CA LEU A 144 5.31 6.73 0.20
C LEU A 144 6.65 6.99 -0.50
N TYR A 145 6.72 7.99 -1.38
CA TYR A 145 7.95 8.33 -2.09
C TYR A 145 7.99 9.81 -2.46
N CYS A 146 9.19 10.38 -2.54
CA CYS A 146 9.40 11.76 -2.94
C CYS A 146 9.32 11.91 -4.45
N SER A 147 8.91 13.10 -4.92
CA SER A 147 9.00 13.44 -6.33
C SER A 147 10.44 13.30 -6.84
N GLY A 148 10.61 12.68 -8.01
CA GLY A 148 11.90 12.41 -8.64
C GLY A 148 12.69 11.22 -8.06
N SER A 149 12.19 10.58 -6.99
CA SER A 149 12.76 9.34 -6.48
C SER A 149 12.63 8.18 -7.49
N ARG A 150 13.33 7.08 -7.25
CA ARG A 150 13.25 5.89 -8.13
C ARG A 150 11.87 5.26 -8.11
N ALA A 151 11.22 5.24 -6.95
CA ALA A 151 9.83 4.84 -6.79
C ALA A 151 8.89 5.76 -7.60
N ASP A 152 9.03 7.08 -7.48
CA ASP A 152 8.22 8.03 -8.28
C ASP A 152 8.39 7.81 -9.79
N ILE A 153 9.62 7.58 -10.23
CA ILE A 153 9.91 7.27 -11.64
C ILE A 153 9.23 5.96 -12.06
N VAL A 154 9.30 4.90 -11.25
CA VAL A 154 8.61 3.63 -11.57
C VAL A 154 7.11 3.85 -11.71
N MET A 155 6.50 4.50 -10.72
CA MET A 155 5.06 4.77 -10.68
C MET A 155 4.61 5.61 -11.87
N THR A 156 5.43 6.60 -12.24
CA THR A 156 5.21 7.40 -13.45
C THR A 156 5.30 6.52 -14.70
N CYS A 157 6.40 5.78 -14.88
CA CYS A 157 6.64 5.02 -16.11
C CYS A 157 5.57 3.94 -16.33
N VAL A 158 5.20 3.16 -15.31
CA VAL A 158 4.23 2.05 -15.48
C VAL A 158 2.83 2.54 -15.86
N ALA A 159 2.51 3.81 -15.62
CA ALA A 159 1.25 4.43 -16.01
C ALA A 159 1.25 5.00 -17.45
N LEU A 160 2.41 5.09 -18.11
CA LEU A 160 2.53 5.66 -19.45
C LEU A 160 2.23 4.65 -20.55
N ASN A 161 1.49 5.11 -21.57
CA ASN A 161 1.42 4.41 -22.86
C ASN A 161 2.73 4.55 -23.66
N GLN A 162 2.87 3.79 -24.74
CA GLN A 162 4.08 3.76 -25.57
C GLN A 162 4.56 5.14 -26.04
N THR A 163 3.65 5.97 -26.56
CA THR A 163 3.98 7.31 -27.07
C THR A 163 4.48 8.23 -25.96
N SER A 164 3.80 8.22 -24.81
CA SER A 164 4.17 9.05 -23.66
C SER A 164 5.46 8.55 -23.01
N CYS A 165 5.69 7.23 -23.03
CA CYS A 165 6.92 6.61 -22.55
C CYS A 165 8.14 7.10 -23.33
N GLY A 166 8.08 7.13 -24.67
CA GLY A 166 9.17 7.60 -25.52
C GLY A 166 9.48 9.09 -25.39
N SER A 167 8.56 9.88 -24.82
CA SER A 167 8.72 11.31 -24.56
C SER A 167 9.27 11.60 -23.15
N ASN A 168 9.33 10.60 -22.27
CA ASN A 168 9.82 10.76 -20.90
C ASN A 168 11.26 10.24 -20.78
N SER A 169 12.22 11.12 -20.48
CA SER A 169 13.64 10.78 -20.42
C SER A 169 14.00 9.78 -19.31
N ASN A 170 13.13 9.57 -18.32
CA ASN A 170 13.35 8.61 -17.24
C ASN A 170 12.77 7.23 -17.55
N CYS A 171 12.01 7.08 -18.63
CA CYS A 171 11.30 5.86 -18.99
C CYS A 171 11.80 5.29 -20.33
N VAL A 172 11.64 3.98 -20.52
CA VAL A 172 11.93 3.31 -21.78
C VAL A 172 10.85 2.27 -22.05
N TRP A 173 10.33 2.27 -23.27
CA TRP A 173 9.42 1.22 -23.72
C TRP A 173 10.22 -0.07 -23.96
N GLN A 174 9.94 -1.10 -23.18
CA GLN A 174 10.72 -2.34 -23.16
C GLN A 174 9.82 -3.52 -23.50
N ASN A 175 10.36 -4.47 -24.28
CA ASN A 175 9.74 -5.78 -24.42
C ASN A 175 9.85 -6.52 -23.07
N THR A 176 8.76 -7.12 -22.59
CA THR A 176 8.77 -7.79 -21.28
C THR A 176 9.75 -8.96 -21.21
N THR A 177 10.06 -9.63 -22.33
CA THR A 177 11.11 -10.66 -22.39
C THR A 177 12.50 -10.06 -22.19
N GLN A 178 12.78 -8.88 -22.75
CA GLN A 178 14.05 -8.18 -22.55
C GLN A 178 14.18 -7.66 -21.12
N LEU A 179 13.09 -7.14 -20.56
CA LEU A 179 13.05 -6.69 -19.17
C LEU A 179 13.30 -7.87 -18.22
N ALA A 180 12.65 -9.02 -18.45
CA ALA A 180 12.81 -10.24 -17.64
C ALA A 180 14.24 -10.81 -17.61
N GLN A 181 15.08 -10.50 -18.60
CA GLN A 181 16.51 -10.84 -18.56
C GLN A 181 17.25 -10.09 -17.43
N ASN A 182 16.69 -8.98 -16.96
CA ASN A 182 17.12 -8.26 -15.78
C ASN A 182 16.14 -8.55 -14.61
N THR A 183 16.28 -9.74 -14.03
CA THR A 183 15.37 -10.24 -12.98
C THR A 183 15.30 -9.30 -11.77
N ILE A 184 16.44 -8.76 -11.33
CA ILE A 184 16.52 -7.83 -10.21
C ILE A 184 15.73 -6.55 -10.51
N GLY A 185 16.01 -5.92 -11.66
CA GLY A 185 15.33 -4.68 -12.05
C GLY A 185 13.83 -4.86 -12.23
N THR A 186 13.42 -5.95 -12.88
CA THR A 186 12.00 -6.31 -13.09
C THR A 186 11.29 -6.55 -11.77
N SER A 187 11.88 -7.34 -10.88
CA SER A 187 11.25 -7.69 -9.62
C SER A 187 11.18 -6.48 -8.68
N LEU A 188 12.21 -5.63 -8.64
CA LEU A 188 12.18 -4.37 -7.87
C LEU A 188 11.12 -3.40 -8.42
N MET A 189 11.02 -3.28 -9.75
CA MET A 189 9.96 -2.50 -10.39
C MET A 189 8.56 -3.01 -10.01
N ASN A 190 8.35 -4.32 -10.06
CA ASN A 190 7.08 -4.93 -9.66
C ASN A 190 6.74 -4.57 -8.22
N SER A 191 7.67 -4.76 -7.26
CA SER A 191 7.42 -4.44 -5.86
C SER A 191 7.08 -2.96 -5.63
N LEU A 192 7.69 -2.05 -6.37
CA LEU A 192 7.41 -0.62 -6.27
C LEU A 192 6.08 -0.24 -6.94
N ALA A 193 5.77 -0.83 -8.09
CA ALA A 193 4.56 -0.57 -8.87
C ALA A 193 3.29 -1.15 -8.23
N GLU A 194 3.43 -2.25 -7.50
CA GLU A 194 2.32 -2.96 -6.86
C GLU A 194 1.59 -2.10 -5.82
N TYR A 195 2.26 -1.08 -5.24
CA TYR A 195 1.62 -0.09 -4.35
C TYR A 195 0.59 0.82 -5.02
N ALA A 196 0.71 1.09 -6.33
CA ALA A 196 -0.37 1.70 -7.11
C ALA A 196 -1.21 0.65 -7.83
N GLY A 197 -1.05 -0.62 -7.44
CA GLY A 197 -1.66 -1.78 -8.06
C GLY A 197 -1.41 -1.87 -9.57
N HIS A 198 -0.21 -1.46 -9.99
CA HIS A 198 0.32 -1.77 -11.30
C HIS A 198 1.19 -3.01 -11.19
N THR A 199 0.96 -4.00 -12.07
CA THR A 199 1.88 -5.11 -12.26
C THR A 199 2.61 -4.94 -13.59
N VAL A 200 3.93 -5.10 -13.57
CA VAL A 200 4.73 -5.23 -14.79
C VAL A 200 4.57 -6.67 -15.28
N SER A 201 3.36 -7.04 -15.71
CA SER A 201 3.02 -8.41 -16.11
C SER A 201 2.59 -8.51 -17.57
N SER A 202 3.19 -9.50 -18.26
CA SER A 202 2.79 -10.25 -19.47
C SER A 202 2.26 -9.55 -20.74
N SER A 203 2.07 -8.24 -20.77
CA SER A 203 1.96 -7.52 -22.05
C SER A 203 3.26 -7.70 -22.83
N SER A 204 3.21 -7.74 -24.16
CA SER A 204 4.43 -7.91 -24.97
C SER A 204 5.44 -6.77 -24.78
N SER A 205 5.00 -5.62 -24.24
CA SER A 205 5.85 -4.49 -23.89
C SER A 205 5.24 -3.63 -22.79
N VAL A 206 6.10 -2.98 -22.03
CA VAL A 206 5.74 -2.10 -20.90
C VAL A 206 6.64 -0.87 -20.88
N CYS A 207 6.13 0.24 -20.36
CA CYS A 207 6.95 1.40 -20.07
C CYS A 207 7.68 1.21 -18.74
N ALA A 208 8.99 1.00 -18.80
CA ALA A 208 9.81 0.72 -17.64
C ALA A 208 10.67 1.92 -17.25
N ALA A 209 11.06 2.00 -15.98
CA ALA A 209 12.05 2.97 -15.56
C ALA A 209 13.41 2.64 -16.20
N SER A 210 14.06 3.64 -16.81
CA SER A 210 15.34 3.47 -17.51
C SER A 210 16.45 2.85 -16.63
N TRP A 211 16.41 3.14 -15.32
CA TRP A 211 17.38 2.58 -14.37
C TRP A 211 17.18 1.08 -14.12
N ALA A 212 15.99 0.52 -14.41
CA ALA A 212 15.69 -0.89 -14.17
C ALA A 212 16.46 -1.84 -15.11
N THR A 213 17.03 -1.32 -16.19
CA THR A 213 17.95 -2.06 -17.07
C THR A 213 19.41 -1.66 -16.86
N ASN A 214 19.70 -0.69 -15.99
CA ASN A 214 21.06 -0.25 -15.68
C ASN A 214 21.74 -1.21 -14.71
N THR A 215 22.54 -2.13 -15.26
CA THR A 215 23.26 -3.16 -14.49
C THR A 215 24.21 -2.56 -13.44
N THR A 216 24.90 -1.47 -13.75
CA THR A 216 25.83 -0.81 -12.81
C THR A 216 25.11 -0.29 -11.56
N TYR A 217 23.95 0.34 -11.77
CA TYR A 217 23.10 0.80 -10.68
C TYR A 217 22.59 -0.37 -9.83
N LEU A 218 22.03 -1.40 -10.46
CA LEU A 218 21.47 -2.55 -9.76
C LEU A 218 22.53 -3.33 -8.97
N THR A 219 23.74 -3.51 -9.53
CA THR A 219 24.87 -4.11 -8.81
C THR A 219 25.29 -3.27 -7.61
N THR A 220 25.27 -1.94 -7.72
CA THR A 220 25.55 -1.03 -6.60
C THR A 220 24.50 -1.18 -5.49
N LEU A 221 23.22 -1.24 -5.85
CA LEU A 221 22.11 -1.41 -4.91
C LEU A 221 22.19 -2.77 -4.19
N ALA A 222 22.42 -3.85 -4.93
CA ALA A 222 22.63 -5.18 -4.36
C ALA A 222 23.83 -5.21 -3.40
N SER A 223 24.93 -4.51 -3.75
CA SER A 223 26.10 -4.39 -2.88
C SER A 223 25.82 -3.63 -1.58
N LYS A 224 24.94 -2.63 -1.60
CA LYS A 224 24.50 -1.91 -0.39
C LYS A 224 23.74 -2.85 0.55
N ILE A 225 22.83 -3.66 0.02
CA ILE A 225 22.06 -4.66 0.78
C ILE A 225 22.98 -5.71 1.39
N ALA A 226 23.86 -6.31 0.59
CA ALA A 226 24.77 -7.36 1.06
C ALA A 226 25.65 -6.89 2.22
N LYS A 227 26.06 -5.62 2.23
CA LYS A 227 26.77 -5.02 3.36
C LYS A 227 25.87 -4.84 4.57
N ALA A 228 24.63 -4.41 4.33
CA ALA A 228 23.67 -4.08 5.36
C ALA A 228 23.04 -5.30 6.04
N GLU A 229 23.00 -6.48 5.41
CA GLU A 229 22.49 -7.72 6.02
C GLU A 229 23.26 -8.20 7.26
N THR A 230 24.47 -7.67 7.47
CA THR A 230 25.21 -7.82 8.72
C THR A 230 24.64 -6.95 9.86
N SER A 231 23.65 -6.11 9.58
CA SER A 231 22.98 -5.18 10.48
C SER A 231 21.45 -5.28 10.33
N ALA A 232 20.69 -5.02 11.39
CA ALA A 232 19.27 -5.36 11.48
C ALA A 232 18.30 -4.65 10.48
N SER A 233 18.76 -3.85 9.52
CA SER A 233 17.84 -3.30 8.50
C SER A 233 18.48 -3.02 7.13
N ALA A 234 18.65 -4.06 6.32
CA ALA A 234 19.10 -3.92 4.93
C ALA A 234 18.24 -2.94 4.10
N PHE A 235 16.95 -2.86 4.39
CA PHE A 235 16.02 -1.95 3.73
C PHE A 235 16.28 -0.47 4.07
N SER A 236 16.73 -0.16 5.29
CA SER A 236 16.98 1.24 5.69
C SER A 236 18.10 1.89 4.88
N VAL A 237 19.09 1.08 4.48
CA VAL A 237 20.28 1.50 3.73
C VAL A 237 19.93 1.89 2.29
N ILE A 238 18.91 1.26 1.71
CA ILE A 238 18.44 1.55 0.35
C ILE A 238 17.18 2.42 0.31
N PHE A 239 16.58 2.71 1.47
CA PHE A 239 15.31 3.44 1.55
C PHE A 239 15.40 4.77 0.80
N THR A 240 16.42 5.57 1.12
CA THR A 240 16.60 6.90 0.51
C THR A 240 16.95 6.81 -0.97
N ASP A 241 17.67 5.77 -1.41
CA ASP A 241 17.94 5.53 -2.84
C ASP A 241 16.65 5.26 -3.63
N LEU A 242 15.71 4.52 -3.03
CA LEU A 242 14.48 4.09 -3.69
C LEU A 242 13.36 5.12 -3.58
N PHE A 243 13.08 5.60 -2.36
CA PHE A 243 11.92 6.42 -2.04
C PHE A 243 12.27 7.91 -1.90
N GLY A 244 13.54 8.27 -1.77
CA GLY A 244 14.00 9.65 -1.58
C GLY A 244 14.11 10.07 -0.11
N ASP A 245 14.39 11.36 0.13
CA ASP A 245 14.60 11.94 1.47
C ASP A 245 13.88 13.28 1.62
N CYS A 246 12.55 13.23 1.55
CA CYS A 246 11.68 14.36 1.83
C CYS A 246 11.02 14.15 3.20
N SER A 247 10.76 15.26 3.90
CA SER A 247 10.28 15.26 5.29
C SER A 247 9.04 14.39 5.52
N ALA A 248 8.16 14.32 4.51
CA ALA A 248 6.92 13.57 4.59
C ALA A 248 7.11 12.05 4.65
N LEU A 249 8.28 11.52 4.26
CA LEU A 249 8.58 10.08 4.36
C LEU A 249 9.08 9.64 5.74
N THR A 250 9.21 10.56 6.70
CA THR A 250 9.75 10.23 8.03
C THR A 250 8.94 9.13 8.71
N THR A 251 7.61 9.20 8.64
CA THR A 251 6.72 8.19 9.20
C THR A 251 6.86 6.85 8.49
N PHE A 252 6.93 6.85 7.14
CA PHE A 252 7.12 5.62 6.38
C PHE A 252 8.48 4.96 6.70
N LYS A 253 9.56 5.73 6.66
CA LYS A 253 10.91 5.27 7.00
C LYS A 253 10.96 4.73 8.43
N SER A 254 10.31 5.41 9.38
CA SER A 254 10.22 4.97 10.77
C SER A 254 9.45 3.66 10.91
N ALA A 255 8.31 3.51 10.24
CA ALA A 255 7.52 2.28 10.28
C ALA A 255 8.33 1.08 9.77
N VAL A 256 8.94 1.19 8.59
CA VAL A 256 9.68 0.07 8.00
C VAL A 256 10.88 -0.32 8.86
N THR A 257 11.57 0.66 9.46
CA THR A 257 12.70 0.38 10.35
C THR A 257 12.28 -0.15 11.72
N THR A 258 11.09 0.23 12.21
CA THR A 258 10.65 -0.11 13.56
C THR A 258 9.96 -1.47 13.62
N CYS A 259 9.09 -1.80 12.65
CA CYS A 259 8.38 -3.08 12.63
C CYS A 259 9.39 -4.24 12.58
N SER A 260 10.40 -4.16 11.70
CA SER A 260 11.40 -5.22 11.54
C SER A 260 12.24 -5.51 12.78
N ASN A 261 12.26 -4.61 13.76
CA ASN A 261 13.02 -4.77 14.99
C ASN A 261 12.20 -5.41 16.13
N LYS A 262 10.89 -5.64 15.93
CA LYS A 262 10.03 -6.26 16.94
C LYS A 262 10.05 -7.77 16.78
N THR A 263 10.38 -8.48 17.85
CA THR A 263 10.57 -9.93 17.85
C THR A 263 9.42 -10.71 18.49
N THR A 264 8.40 -10.00 18.99
CA THR A 264 7.24 -10.61 19.66
C THR A 264 5.97 -9.96 19.17
N GLN A 265 4.88 -10.73 19.12
CA GLN A 265 3.55 -10.21 18.81
C GLN A 265 3.17 -8.98 19.63
N ALA A 266 3.28 -9.03 20.97
CA ALA A 266 2.88 -7.93 21.83
C ALA A 266 3.60 -6.59 21.54
N THR A 267 4.91 -6.64 21.23
CA THR A 267 5.67 -5.43 20.88
C THR A 267 5.49 -4.98 19.43
N CYS A 268 5.02 -5.88 18.56
CA CYS A 268 4.62 -5.57 17.21
C CYS A 268 3.27 -4.85 17.18
N ASP A 269 2.25 -5.44 17.80
CA ASP A 269 0.87 -4.92 17.81
C ASP A 269 0.77 -3.58 18.59
N ALA A 270 1.72 -3.31 19.49
CA ALA A 270 1.83 -2.02 20.18
C ALA A 270 2.41 -0.90 19.29
N GLN A 271 3.02 -1.24 18.16
CA GLN A 271 3.64 -0.29 17.25
C GLN A 271 2.67 0.07 16.13
N LEU A 272 2.31 1.35 16.03
CA LEU A 272 1.56 1.88 14.90
C LEU A 272 2.26 1.48 13.59
N ALA A 273 1.48 1.10 12.57
CA ALA A 273 1.94 0.60 11.27
C ALA A 273 2.42 -0.85 11.21
N CYS A 274 2.42 -1.60 12.32
CA CYS A 274 2.93 -2.96 12.34
C CYS A 274 1.84 -4.00 12.62
N SER A 275 2.01 -5.21 12.08
CA SER A 275 1.13 -6.34 12.33
C SER A 275 1.91 -7.64 12.45
N TRP A 276 1.50 -8.50 13.39
CA TRP A 276 2.09 -9.80 13.61
C TRP A 276 1.35 -10.90 12.86
N THR A 277 2.03 -11.56 11.92
CA THR A 277 1.50 -12.78 11.27
C THR A 277 2.33 -14.02 11.59
N ASN A 278 3.64 -13.87 11.70
CA ASN A 278 4.65 -14.85 12.14
C ASN A 278 5.97 -14.15 12.49
N GLU A 279 6.20 -13.01 11.83
CA GLU A 279 7.17 -11.98 12.14
C GLU A 279 6.44 -10.63 12.23
N CYS A 280 7.12 -9.59 12.72
CA CYS A 280 6.56 -8.24 12.72
C CYS A 280 6.88 -7.54 11.40
N ASP A 281 5.84 -7.31 10.61
CA ASP A 281 5.90 -6.63 9.32
C ASP A 281 5.03 -5.36 9.35
N LEU A 282 5.05 -4.60 8.26
CA LEU A 282 4.09 -3.51 8.06
C LEU A 282 2.66 -4.07 8.04
N ALA A 283 1.74 -3.38 8.70
CA ALA A 283 0.32 -3.71 8.67
C ALA A 283 -0.24 -3.52 7.25
N GLU A 284 -1.22 -4.34 6.89
CA GLU A 284 -1.85 -4.35 5.57
C GLU A 284 -2.52 -3.02 5.20
N ASP A 285 -3.05 -2.32 6.20
CA ASP A 285 -3.75 -1.04 6.13
C ASP A 285 -2.84 0.18 6.37
N PHE A 286 -1.56 -0.02 6.63
CA PHE A 286 -0.62 1.04 6.97
C PHE A 286 -0.57 2.18 5.94
N VAL A 287 -0.70 1.88 4.65
CA VAL A 287 -0.71 2.93 3.61
C VAL A 287 -1.88 3.89 3.84
N MET A 288 -3.04 3.39 4.25
CA MET A 288 -4.18 4.24 4.58
C MET A 288 -3.91 5.04 5.87
N ASP A 289 -3.26 4.46 6.87
CA ASP A 289 -2.85 5.18 8.09
C ASP A 289 -1.87 6.32 7.79
N LEU A 290 -1.00 6.17 6.79
CA LEU A 290 -0.12 7.25 6.34
C LEU A 290 -0.87 8.37 5.60
N LEU A 291 -1.96 8.02 4.91
CA LEU A 291 -2.75 8.96 4.11
C LEU A 291 -3.84 9.67 4.92
N LEU A 292 -4.28 9.07 6.03
CA LEU A 292 -5.33 9.57 6.88
C LEU A 292 -4.75 10.14 8.17
N ASP A 293 -4.75 11.48 8.28
CA ASP A 293 -4.38 12.15 9.51
C ASP A 293 -5.45 11.89 10.58
N SER A 294 -5.09 11.15 11.62
CA SER A 294 -5.98 10.85 12.76
C SER A 294 -6.51 12.10 13.48
N SER A 295 -5.83 13.24 13.35
CA SER A 295 -6.30 14.53 13.90
C SER A 295 -7.31 15.24 13.00
N ASP A 296 -7.50 14.76 11.76
CA ASP A 296 -8.51 15.30 10.86
C ASP A 296 -9.92 15.04 11.41
N PRO A 297 -10.80 16.05 11.47
CA PRO A 297 -12.14 15.89 12.03
C PRO A 297 -13.02 14.83 11.37
N TRP A 298 -12.85 14.55 10.07
CA TRP A 298 -13.60 13.48 9.40
C TRP A 298 -13.02 12.12 9.73
N VAL A 299 -11.68 12.00 9.77
CA VAL A 299 -11.01 10.75 10.15
C VAL A 299 -11.38 10.38 11.58
N ALA A 300 -11.31 11.33 12.51
CA ALA A 300 -11.72 11.12 13.90
C ALA A 300 -13.17 10.64 14.03
N LYS A 301 -14.12 11.27 13.31
CA LYS A 301 -15.53 10.84 13.29
C LYS A 301 -15.72 9.47 12.66
N TYR A 302 -15.05 9.21 11.53
CA TYR A 302 -15.07 7.92 10.86
C TYR A 302 -14.59 6.81 11.79
N THR A 303 -13.45 7.00 12.46
CA THR A 303 -12.91 6.06 13.44
C THR A 303 -13.85 5.86 14.62
N GLU A 304 -14.39 6.93 15.20
CA GLU A 304 -15.36 6.85 16.30
C GLU A 304 -16.60 6.03 15.93
N GLN A 305 -17.20 6.30 14.77
CA GLN A 305 -18.39 5.56 14.34
C GLN A 305 -18.05 4.12 13.92
N SER A 306 -16.88 3.88 13.33
CA SER A 306 -16.40 2.53 13.02
C SER A 306 -16.27 1.67 14.27
N LEU A 307 -15.67 2.21 15.34
CA LEU A 307 -15.57 1.53 16.63
C LEU A 307 -16.95 1.26 17.24
N ARG A 308 -17.89 2.21 17.08
CA ARG A 308 -19.27 2.06 17.58
C ARG A 308 -20.04 0.96 16.84
N CYS A 309 -19.88 0.85 15.52
CA CYS A 309 -20.43 -0.24 14.73
C CYS A 309 -19.79 -1.58 15.13
N ALA A 310 -18.45 -1.65 15.16
CA ALA A 310 -17.71 -2.87 15.49
C ALA A 310 -18.02 -3.43 16.89
N ALA A 311 -18.45 -2.56 17.83
CA ALA A 311 -18.89 -2.99 19.16
C ALA A 311 -20.22 -3.78 19.16
N GLN A 312 -20.96 -3.82 18.04
CA GLN A 312 -22.21 -4.57 17.97
C GLN A 312 -21.97 -6.03 17.58
N THR A 313 -22.54 -6.93 18.37
CA THR A 313 -22.38 -8.38 18.20
C THR A 313 -23.60 -9.07 17.59
N THR A 314 -24.65 -8.31 17.22
CA THR A 314 -25.87 -8.86 16.62
C THR A 314 -26.37 -8.01 15.46
N SER A 315 -26.97 -8.66 14.45
CA SER A 315 -27.53 -7.98 13.27
C SER A 315 -28.57 -6.92 13.63
N SER A 316 -29.43 -7.21 14.61
CA SER A 316 -30.45 -6.26 15.07
C SER A 316 -29.85 -5.03 15.76
N ALA A 317 -28.86 -5.21 16.64
CA ALA A 317 -28.17 -4.09 17.28
C ALA A 317 -27.37 -3.26 16.26
N CYS A 318 -26.76 -3.92 15.28
CA CYS A 318 -26.04 -3.27 14.18
C CYS A 318 -26.96 -2.38 13.35
N LYS A 319 -28.06 -2.94 12.82
CA LYS A 319 -29.03 -2.20 12.01
C LYS A 319 -29.78 -1.13 12.81
N GLY A 320 -29.96 -1.37 14.11
CA GLY A 320 -30.62 -0.47 15.05
C GLY A 320 -29.75 0.70 15.53
N LEU A 321 -28.47 0.76 15.15
CA LEU A 321 -27.69 1.98 15.31
C LEU A 321 -28.28 3.12 14.48
N ALA A 322 -28.02 4.35 14.94
CA ALA A 322 -28.56 5.58 14.37
C ALA A 322 -28.54 5.58 12.84
N THR A 323 -29.53 6.23 12.23
CA THR A 323 -29.54 6.42 10.78
C THR A 323 -28.77 7.68 10.39
N THR A 324 -28.27 7.69 9.16
CA THR A 324 -27.62 8.85 8.55
C THR A 324 -28.32 9.22 7.26
N THR A 325 -28.38 10.52 6.96
CA THR A 325 -28.81 11.00 5.64
C THR A 325 -27.68 10.79 4.64
N VAL A 326 -28.01 10.15 3.52
CA VAL A 326 -27.07 9.94 2.41
C VAL A 326 -27.33 10.98 1.33
N ASP A 327 -26.28 11.69 0.94
CA ASP A 327 -26.33 12.60 -0.21
C ASP A 327 -25.60 11.95 -1.40
N THR A 328 -26.35 11.17 -2.16
CA THR A 328 -25.83 10.42 -3.32
C THR A 328 -25.36 11.35 -4.44
N THR A 329 -25.81 12.61 -4.46
CA THR A 329 -25.40 13.58 -5.48
C THR A 329 -23.91 13.93 -5.37
N LYS A 330 -23.33 13.80 -4.17
CA LYS A 330 -21.92 14.08 -3.90
C LYS A 330 -20.96 13.08 -4.56
N TYR A 331 -21.38 11.84 -4.79
CA TYR A 331 -20.48 10.79 -5.29
C TYR A 331 -19.82 11.15 -6.63
N SER A 332 -20.57 11.77 -7.54
CA SER A 332 -20.02 12.22 -8.82
C SER A 332 -18.86 13.21 -8.66
N SER A 333 -19.00 14.17 -7.73
CA SER A 333 -17.97 15.15 -7.40
C SER A 333 -16.79 14.55 -6.62
N TYR A 334 -17.07 13.55 -5.78
CA TYR A 334 -16.04 12.92 -4.95
C TYR A 334 -15.06 12.06 -5.76
N LEU A 335 -15.50 11.47 -6.87
CA LEU A 335 -14.65 10.69 -7.77
C LEU A 335 -13.63 11.53 -8.55
N THR A 336 -13.83 12.85 -8.62
CA THR A 336 -12.89 13.78 -9.28
C THR A 336 -11.94 14.45 -8.31
N LEU A 337 -12.06 14.17 -7.00
CA LEU A 337 -11.17 14.73 -5.99
C LEU A 337 -9.74 14.24 -6.22
N THR A 338 -8.82 15.20 -6.14
CA THR A 338 -7.38 14.98 -6.19
C THR A 338 -6.74 15.55 -4.93
N PRO A 339 -5.63 14.94 -4.46
CA PRO A 339 -4.87 15.51 -3.35
C PRO A 339 -4.39 16.91 -3.72
N PHE A 340 -4.24 17.78 -2.73
CA PHE A 340 -3.62 19.09 -2.94
C PHE A 340 -2.18 18.90 -3.44
N SER A 341 -1.87 19.54 -4.57
CA SER A 341 -0.51 19.59 -5.10
C SER A 341 0.35 20.47 -4.19
N GLY A 342 1.05 19.87 -3.23
CA GLY A 342 1.95 20.58 -2.34
C GLY A 342 2.26 19.77 -1.09
N ALA A 343 3.52 19.76 -0.68
CA ALA A 343 4.11 18.99 0.42
C ALA A 343 3.62 19.41 1.83
N GLY A 344 2.30 19.57 1.99
CA GLY A 344 1.64 20.08 3.19
C GLY A 344 0.89 19.03 4.00
N MET A 345 1.14 17.73 3.81
CA MET A 345 0.74 16.73 4.82
C MET A 345 1.78 16.82 5.95
N MET A 346 1.64 17.85 6.79
CA MET A 346 2.51 18.07 7.93
C MET A 346 2.29 16.98 8.98
N SER A 347 3.40 16.36 9.39
CA SER A 347 3.72 15.99 10.78
C SER A 347 2.61 15.26 11.54
N ALA A 348 2.60 13.93 11.45
CA ALA A 348 1.96 13.08 12.44
C ALA A 348 2.46 13.49 13.84
N SER A 349 1.54 14.07 14.59
CA SER A 349 1.78 14.73 15.86
C SER A 349 2.36 13.75 16.88
N SER A 350 3.45 14.17 17.52
CA SER A 350 4.06 13.64 18.74
C SER A 350 3.14 13.72 19.99
N LEU A 351 1.82 13.53 19.83
CA LEU A 351 0.80 13.71 20.87
C LEU A 351 0.05 12.43 21.26
N LEU A 352 0.21 11.33 20.53
CA LEU A 352 -0.43 10.05 20.89
C LEU A 352 0.21 9.31 22.07
N ILE A 353 1.43 9.68 22.48
CA ILE A 353 2.09 9.09 23.67
C ILE A 353 1.42 9.58 24.97
N SER A 354 0.69 10.70 24.97
CA SER A 354 0.00 11.17 26.18
C SER A 354 -1.40 10.59 26.38
N LEU A 355 -2.05 10.00 25.36
CA LEU A 355 -3.39 9.44 25.49
C LEU A 355 -3.38 7.95 25.92
N MET A 356 -2.36 7.18 25.50
CA MET A 356 -2.16 5.80 25.97
C MET A 356 -1.72 5.73 27.44
N ALA A 357 -1.04 6.76 27.96
CA ALA A 357 -0.74 6.88 29.39
C ALA A 357 -2.00 7.13 30.24
N GLY A 358 -3.03 7.77 29.69
CA GLY A 358 -4.29 8.04 30.39
C GLY A 358 -5.19 6.81 30.57
N LEU A 359 -5.19 5.89 29.60
CA LEU A 359 -6.01 4.67 29.64
C LEU A 359 -5.41 3.56 30.52
N VAL A 360 -4.08 3.49 30.64
CA VAL A 360 -3.42 2.53 31.54
C VAL A 360 -3.54 2.96 33.01
N CYS A 361 -3.60 4.26 33.32
CA CYS A 361 -3.86 4.73 34.68
C CYS A 361 -5.31 4.50 35.15
N LEU A 362 -6.30 4.44 34.24
CA LEU A 362 -7.69 4.19 34.62
C LEU A 362 -7.95 2.72 35.00
N TRP A 363 -7.22 1.78 34.42
CA TRP A 363 -7.31 0.35 34.76
C TRP A 363 -6.57 -0.01 36.06
N GLY A 364 -5.54 0.76 36.43
CA GLY A 364 -4.81 0.58 37.70
C GLY A 364 -5.51 1.14 38.94
N MET A 365 -6.64 1.86 38.80
CA MET A 365 -7.45 2.36 39.92
C MET A 365 -8.75 1.57 40.16
N LEU A 366 -9.03 0.58 39.30
CA LEU A 366 -10.23 -0.28 39.37
C LEU A 366 -9.90 -1.75 39.71
N LEU A 367 -8.63 -2.05 39.99
CA LEU A 367 -8.12 -3.25 40.64
C LEU A 367 -7.48 -2.82 41.97
#